data_AF-A0A7C5W9U7-F1
#
_entry.id   AF-A0A7C5W9U7-F1
#
_cell.length_a   1.000
_cell.length_b   1.000
_cell.length_c   1.000
_cell.angle_alpha   90.00
_cell.angle_beta   90.00
_cell.angle_gamma   90.00
#
_symmetry.space_group_name_H-M   'P 1'
#
loop_
_entity.id
_entity.type
_entity.pdbx_description
1 polymer ?
#
loop_
_entity_poly.entity_id
_entity_poly.type
_entity_poly.pdbx_seq_one_letter_code
_entity_poly.pdbx_strand_id
1 'polypeptide(L)'
;MDFIDIIDFTKKASTLDPAFLIQKLNEIYAAFDKIIDNCTCERIKTIGDSYMAVSGLPEPDPEHAKNILRSCIEMIRFLRLKKRHLH
;
A
#
# COMPACT_ATOMS: atom_id res chain seq x y z
N MET A 1 2.55 -12.05 -6.33
CA MET A 1 2.56 -10.64 -6.76
C MET A 1 1.24 -10.05 -6.34
N ASP A 2 1.27 -8.98 -5.56
CA ASP A 2 0.07 -8.24 -5.19
C ASP A 2 0.06 -6.89 -5.89
N PHE A 3 -1.12 -6.48 -6.37
CA PHE A 3 -1.33 -5.26 -7.13
C PHE A 3 -2.42 -4.46 -6.44
N ILE A 4 -2.02 -3.37 -5.78
CA ILE A 4 -2.95 -2.47 -5.13
C ILE A 4 -3.02 -1.20 -5.98
N ASP A 5 -4.16 -1.08 -6.64
CA ASP A 5 -4.50 0.11 -7.40
C ASP A 5 -5.30 1.05 -6.50
N ILE A 6 -4.75 2.24 -6.21
CA ILE A 6 -5.47 3.29 -5.50
C ILE A 6 -6.40 4.01 -6.50
N ILE A 7 -7.29 3.23 -7.13
CA ILE A 7 -8.26 3.75 -8.09
C ILE A 7 -9.19 4.69 -7.32
N ASP A 8 -9.43 5.85 -7.93
CA ASP A 8 -10.40 6.88 -7.51
C ASP A 8 -9.85 8.00 -6.60
N PHE A 9 -8.55 8.00 -6.27
CA PHE A 9 -7.94 9.16 -5.58
C PHE A 9 -7.81 10.37 -6.52
N THR A 10 -7.47 10.14 -7.79
CA THR A 10 -7.31 11.18 -8.82
C THR A 10 -8.62 11.93 -9.12
N LYS A 11 -9.78 11.25 -9.05
CA LYS A 11 -11.10 11.90 -9.20
C LYS A 11 -11.44 12.78 -7.99
N LYS A 12 -11.12 12.34 -6.77
CA LYS A 12 -11.30 13.14 -5.53
C LYS A 12 -10.27 14.26 -5.37
N ALA A 13 -9.10 14.14 -6.00
CA ALA A 13 -8.06 15.15 -6.00
C ALA A 13 -8.42 16.44 -6.74
N SER A 14 -9.39 16.39 -7.66
CA SER A 14 -9.80 17.55 -8.46
C SER A 14 -10.37 18.73 -7.65
N THR A 15 -10.69 18.52 -6.37
CA THR A 15 -11.19 19.56 -5.45
C THR A 15 -10.27 19.81 -4.25
N LEU A 16 -9.14 19.12 -4.14
CA LEU A 16 -8.21 19.20 -3.01
C LEU A 16 -6.88 19.84 -3.43
N ASP A 17 -6.22 20.51 -2.48
CA ASP A 17 -4.88 21.04 -2.69
C ASP A 17 -3.91 19.90 -3.09
N PRO A 18 -3.23 20.00 -4.25
CA PRO A 18 -2.22 19.02 -4.68
C PRO A 18 -1.16 18.72 -3.61
N ALA A 19 -0.75 19.70 -2.82
CA ALA A 19 0.24 19.50 -1.76
C ALA A 19 -0.30 18.60 -0.65
N PHE A 20 -1.57 18.80 -0.26
CA PHE A 20 -2.25 17.96 0.72
C PHE A 20 -2.44 16.52 0.20
N LEU A 21 -2.77 16.38 -1.09
CA LEU A 21 -2.91 15.09 -1.74
C LEU A 21 -1.60 14.28 -1.69
N ILE A 22 -0.50 14.91 -2.08
CA ILE A 22 0.84 14.30 -2.08
C ILE A 22 1.23 13.90 -0.65
N GLN A 23 0.96 14.76 0.34
CA GLN A 23 1.21 14.44 1.74
C GLN A 23 0.44 13.19 2.19
N LYS A 24 -0.84 13.06 1.80
CA LYS A 24 -1.65 11.89 2.15
C LYS A 24 -1.18 10.62 1.45
N LEU A 25 -0.80 10.69 0.19
CA LEU A 25 -0.21 9.56 -0.53
C LEU A 25 1.10 9.11 0.14
N ASN A 26 1.97 10.05 0.52
CA ASN A 26 3.21 9.75 1.22
C ASN A 26 2.97 9.07 2.57
N GLU A 27 1.96 9.50 3.34
CA GLU A 27 1.59 8.84 4.60
C GLU A 27 1.14 7.39 4.38
N ILE A 28 0.37 7.12 3.33
CA ILE A 28 -0.12 5.78 2.99
C ILE A 28 1.04 4.89 2.55
N TYR A 29 1.88 5.37 1.63
CA TYR A 29 3.03 4.62 1.13
C TYR A 29 4.04 4.31 2.25
N ALA A 30 4.32 5.27 3.13
CA ALA A 30 5.20 5.03 4.28
C ALA A 30 4.64 3.99 5.26
N ALA A 31 3.30 3.90 5.39
CA ALA A 31 2.68 2.85 6.20
C ALA A 31 2.71 1.49 5.51
N PHE A 32 2.50 1.46 4.19
CA PHE A 32 2.56 0.23 3.40
C PHE A 32 3.97 -0.35 3.36
N ASP A 33 4.99 0.48 3.22
CA ASP A 33 6.40 0.07 3.31
C ASP A 33 6.67 -0.66 4.64
N LYS A 34 6.23 -0.11 5.76
CA LYS A 34 6.35 -0.76 7.08
C LYS A 34 5.61 -2.10 7.16
N ILE A 35 4.45 -2.22 6.52
CA ILE A 35 3.68 -3.47 6.50
C ILE A 35 4.39 -4.54 5.68
N ILE A 36 4.94 -4.16 4.52
CA ILE A 36 5.70 -5.05 3.64
C ILE A 36 6.97 -5.57 4.34
N ASP A 37 7.73 -4.68 4.97
CA ASP A 37 8.93 -5.05 5.75
C ASP A 37 8.59 -6.05 6.86
N ASN A 38 7.47 -5.83 7.57
CA ASN A 38 7.02 -6.73 8.65
C ASN A 38 6.48 -8.09 8.17
N CYS A 39 6.14 -8.21 6.89
CA CYS A 39 5.60 -9.45 6.31
C CYS A 39 6.64 -10.21 5.50
N THR A 40 7.94 -9.89 5.61
CA THR A 40 9.02 -10.50 4.80
C THR A 40 8.68 -10.47 3.30
N CYS A 41 8.06 -9.39 2.86
CA CYS A 41 7.76 -9.12 1.46
C CYS A 41 8.80 -8.11 0.94
N GLU A 42 9.12 -8.19 -0.34
CA GLU A 42 9.93 -7.19 -1.02
C GLU A 42 9.07 -6.19 -1.79
N ARG A 43 9.43 -4.92 -1.72
CA ARG A 43 8.80 -3.86 -2.51
C ARG A 43 9.39 -3.84 -3.92
N ILE A 44 8.54 -3.91 -4.95
CA ILE A 44 9.02 -3.85 -6.34
C ILE A 44 9.12 -2.40 -6.82
N LYS A 45 8.03 -1.61 -6.74
CA LYS A 45 8.00 -0.20 -7.21
C LYS A 45 6.63 0.45 -6.94
N THR A 46 6.63 1.78 -6.87
CA THR A 46 5.44 2.63 -7.07
C THR A 46 5.34 2.97 -8.57
N ILE A 47 4.18 2.75 -9.20
CA ILE A 47 3.91 3.21 -10.58
C ILE A 47 2.73 4.18 -10.50
N GLY A 48 3.00 5.49 -10.48
CA GLY A 48 1.97 6.50 -10.32
C GLY A 48 1.28 6.43 -8.95
N ASP A 49 -0.04 6.21 -8.96
CA ASP A 49 -0.92 6.01 -7.80
C ASP A 49 -1.03 4.53 -7.37
N SER A 50 -0.36 3.60 -8.06
CA SER A 50 -0.35 2.18 -7.71
C SER A 50 0.84 1.80 -6.83
N TYR A 51 0.59 0.97 -5.83
CA TYR A 51 1.58 0.37 -4.93
C TYR A 51 1.74 -1.13 -5.22
N MET A 52 2.98 -1.58 -5.48
CA MET A 52 3.24 -2.97 -5.84
C MET A 52 4.29 -3.62 -4.93
N ALA A 53 3.93 -4.80 -4.41
CA ALA A 53 4.77 -5.63 -3.57
C ALA A 53 4.79 -7.10 -4.02
N VAL A 54 5.87 -7.79 -3.70
CA VAL A 54 6.06 -9.22 -3.98
C VAL A 54 6.60 -9.93 -2.74
N SER A 55 6.46 -11.24 -2.72
CA SER A 55 7.10 -12.10 -1.73
C SER A 55 7.65 -13.32 -2.47
N GLY A 56 8.76 -13.87 -2.00
CA GLY A 56 9.45 -14.98 -2.66
C GLY A 56 10.30 -14.61 -3.88
N LEU A 57 10.73 -13.34 -3.98
CA LEU A 57 11.74 -12.88 -4.93
C LEU A 57 12.70 -11.91 -4.21
N PRO A 58 14.00 -11.89 -4.58
CA PRO A 58 14.66 -12.79 -5.53
C PRO A 58 14.87 -14.20 -4.95
N GLU A 59 14.85 -14.33 -3.63
CA GLU A 59 14.95 -15.60 -2.91
C GLU A 59 13.56 -16.25 -2.79
N PRO A 60 13.38 -17.52 -3.22
CA PRO A 60 12.14 -18.24 -3.05
C PRO A 60 11.78 -18.40 -1.56
N ASP A 61 10.53 -18.11 -1.24
CA ASP A 61 9.97 -18.31 0.10
C ASP A 61 8.77 -19.25 0.02
N PRO A 62 8.77 -20.44 0.65
CA PRO A 62 7.62 -21.34 0.62
C PRO A 62 6.36 -20.72 1.26
N GLU A 63 6.51 -19.73 2.13
CA GLU A 63 5.40 -18.99 2.75
C GLU A 63 5.02 -17.73 1.95
N HIS A 64 5.56 -17.53 0.73
CA HIS A 64 5.34 -16.31 -0.06
C HIS A 64 3.85 -15.93 -0.22
N ALA A 65 2.98 -16.94 -0.39
CA ALA A 65 1.54 -16.74 -0.55
C ALA A 65 0.88 -16.27 0.75
N LYS A 66 1.37 -16.73 1.90
CA LYS A 66 0.87 -16.35 3.21
C LYS A 66 1.38 -14.97 3.62
N ASN A 67 2.64 -14.68 3.33
CA ASN A 67 3.28 -13.40 3.56
C ASN A 67 2.60 -12.29 2.78
N ILE A 68 2.35 -12.52 1.49
CA ILE A 68 1.63 -11.54 0.67
C ILE A 68 0.19 -11.34 1.17
N LEU A 69 -0.56 -12.40 1.47
CA LEU A 69 -1.92 -12.31 2.01
C LEU A 69 -1.96 -11.56 3.36
N ARG A 70 -1.00 -11.81 4.24
CA ARG A 70 -0.88 -11.12 5.53
C ARG A 70 -0.68 -9.62 5.32
N SER A 71 0.18 -9.25 4.37
CA SER A 71 0.40 -7.84 4.03
C SER A 71 -0.87 -7.17 3.49
N CYS A 72 -1.65 -7.85 2.62
CA CYS A 72 -2.92 -7.33 2.12
C CYS A 72 -3.90 -7.03 3.27
N ILE A 73 -4.02 -7.96 4.23
CA ILE A 73 -4.93 -7.84 5.37
C ILE A 73 -4.55 -6.63 6.23
N GLU A 74 -3.27 -6.46 6.52
CA GLU A 74 -2.76 -5.33 7.32
C GLU A 74 -2.95 -3.99 6.60
N MET A 75 -2.74 -3.94 5.27
CA MET A 75 -3.00 -2.74 4.47
C MET A 75 -4.49 -2.36 4.49
N ILE A 76 -5.39 -3.33 4.33
CA ILE A 76 -6.84 -3.09 4.43
C ILE A 76 -7.22 -2.60 5.83
N ARG A 77 -6.65 -3.18 6.89
CA ARG A 77 -6.87 -2.73 8.28
C ARG A 77 -6.42 -1.28 8.48
N PHE A 78 -5.22 -0.94 8.02
CA PHE A 78 -4.70 0.43 8.08
C PHE A 78 -5.63 1.43 7.37
N LEU A 79 -6.05 1.12 6.14
CA LEU A 79 -6.96 1.99 5.37
C LEU A 79 -8.31 2.16 6.06
N ARG A 80 -8.88 1.10 6.66
CA ARG A 80 -10.13 1.17 7.42
C ARG A 80 -10.01 2.04 8.67
N LEU A 81 -8.89 1.96 9.39
CA LEU A 81 -8.62 2.79 10.56
C LEU A 81 -8.47 4.28 10.17
N LYS A 82 -7.71 4.57 9.11
CA LYS A 82 -7.59 5.94 8.57
C LYS A 82 -8.94 6.53 8.15
N LYS A 83 -9.82 5.73 7.52
CA LYS A 83 -11.16 6.17 7.11
C LYS A 83 -12.05 6.57 8.30
N ARG A 84 -11.88 5.97 9.48
CA ARG A 84 -12.62 6.32 10.71
C ARG A 84 -12.19 7.65 11.34
N HIS A 85 -10.98 8.13 11.05
CA HIS A 85 -10.45 9.39 11.59
C HIS A 85 -10.66 10.60 10.66
N LEU A 86 -11.34 10.42 9.53
CA LEU A 86 -11.68 11.46 8.56
C LEU A 86 -13.17 11.90 8.66
N HIS A 87 -13.81 11.63 9.80
CA HIS A 87 -15.12 12.15 10.20
C HIS A 87 -14.98 13.11 11.36
#